data_AF-A0A838JPZ0-F1
#
_entry.id   AF-A0A838JPZ0-F1
#
_cell.length_a   1.000
_cell.length_b   1.000
_cell.length_c   1.000
_cell.angle_alpha   90.00
_cell.angle_beta   90.00
_cell.angle_gamma   90.00
#
_symmetry.space_group_name_H-M   'P 1'
#
loop_
_entity.id
_entity.type
_entity.pdbx_description
1 polymer ?
#
loop_
_entity_poly.entity_id
_entity_poly.type
_entity_poly.pdbx_seq_one_letter_code
_entity_poly.pdbx_strand_id
1 'polypeptide(L)' 'MTQGDQQQEQPGPLQLLGRALTDIRKVQNLLEMNYPDQGDAIKMQREAGDLVWNEIQRLQQQEQQ' A
#
# COMPACT_ATOMS: atom_id res chain seq x y z
N MET A 1 4.71 -39.92 11.52
CA MET A 1 4.09 -39.32 10.32
C MET A 1 3.71 -37.90 10.69
N THR A 2 4.31 -36.93 10.00
CA THR A 2 4.29 -35.49 10.29
C THR A 2 3.09 -34.83 9.62
N GLN A 3 2.27 -34.14 10.41
CA GLN A 3 1.35 -33.11 9.91
C GLN A 3 1.28 -32.01 10.99
N GLY A 4 2.28 -31.14 10.96
CA GLY A 4 2.19 -29.84 11.59
C GLY A 4 1.56 -28.91 10.56
N ASP A 5 0.30 -28.56 10.78
CA ASP A 5 -0.42 -27.50 10.09
C ASP A 5 0.45 -26.24 10.06
N GLN A 6 1.07 -25.97 8.92
CA GLN A 6 1.61 -24.66 8.60
C GLN A 6 0.41 -23.75 8.32
N GLN A 7 -0.15 -23.17 9.38
CA GLN A 7 -1.00 -21.99 9.26
C GLN A 7 -0.13 -20.89 8.64
N GLN A 8 -0.27 -20.70 7.33
CA GLN A 8 0.26 -19.53 6.66
C GLN A 8 -0.46 -18.32 7.24
N GLU A 9 0.20 -17.63 8.16
CA GLU A 9 -0.22 -16.34 8.69
C GLU A 9 -0.42 -15.40 7.50
N GLN A 10 -1.67 -15.18 7.12
CA GLN A 10 -1.99 -14.16 6.13
C GLN A 10 -1.50 -12.83 6.68
N PRO A 11 -0.77 -12.05 5.87
CA PRO A 11 -0.30 -10.74 6.30
C PRO A 11 -1.49 -9.89 6.76
N GLY A 12 -1.33 -9.26 7.92
CA GLY A 12 -2.37 -8.43 8.51
C GLY A 12 -2.77 -7.26 7.60
N PRO A 13 -3.97 -6.69 7.78
CA PRO A 13 -4.49 -5.61 6.94
C PRO A 13 -3.53 -4.42 6.80
N LEU A 14 -2.88 -4.01 7.88
CA LEU A 14 -1.87 -2.93 7.86
C LEU A 14 -0.63 -3.28 7.03
N GLN A 15 -0.20 -4.53 7.07
CA GLN A 15 0.97 -4.99 6.31
C GLN A 15 0.66 -5.01 4.81
N LEU A 16 -0.54 -5.44 4.44
CA LEU A 16 -1.04 -5.40 3.05
C LEU A 16 -1.14 -3.95 2.55
N LEU A 17 -1.74 -3.05 3.32
CA LEU A 17 -1.88 -1.64 2.95
C LEU A 17 -0.52 -0.93 2.87
N GLY A 18 0.40 -1.21 3.81
CA GLY A 18 1.76 -0.69 3.76
C GLY A 18 2.52 -1.13 2.51
N ARG A 19 2.29 -2.37 2.06
CA ARG A 19 2.85 -2.87 0.80
C ARG A 19 2.24 -2.15 -0.41
N ALA A 20 0.91 -2.00 -0.45
CA ALA A 20 0.21 -1.30 -1.52
C ALA A 20 0.70 0.16 -1.64
N LEU A 21 0.81 0.88 -0.53
CA LEU A 21 1.33 2.25 -0.52
C LEU A 21 2.76 2.33 -1.06
N THR A 22 3.61 1.39 -0.68
CA THR A 22 4.99 1.31 -1.17
C THR A 22 5.02 1.13 -2.69
N ASP A 23 4.18 0.26 -3.24
CA ASP A 23 4.16 -0.03 -4.66
C ASP A 23 3.54 1.14 -5.47
N ILE A 24 2.53 1.83 -4.94
CA ILE A 24 2.00 3.10 -5.49
C ILE A 24 3.13 4.13 -5.62
N ARG A 25 3.90 4.37 -4.55
CA ARG A 25 5.00 5.35 -4.56
C ARG A 25 6.09 5.01 -5.57
N LYS A 26 6.39 3.73 -5.77
CA LYS A 26 7.34 3.30 -6.82
C LYS A 26 6.83 3.64 -8.21
N VAL A 27 5.56 3.35 -8.51
CA VAL A 27 4.97 3.67 -9.82
C VAL A 27 4.91 5.17 -10.03
N GLN A 28 4.55 5.95 -9.00
CA GLN A 28 4.59 7.41 -9.05
C GLN A 28 5.98 7.91 -9.44
N ASN A 29 7.04 7.45 -8.76
CA ASN A 29 8.42 7.82 -9.08
C ASN A 29 8.83 7.42 -10.51
N LEU A 30 8.41 6.24 -10.97
CA LEU A 30 8.68 5.78 -12.33
C LEU A 30 7.97 6.65 -13.39
N LEU A 31 6.72 7.06 -13.13
CA LEU A 31 5.98 7.96 -14.01
C LEU A 31 6.60 9.37 -14.02
N GLU A 32 6.94 9.91 -12.86
CA GLU A 32 7.60 11.22 -12.74
C GLU A 32 8.97 11.24 -13.45
N MET A 33 9.69 10.12 -13.44
CA MET A 33 11.00 10.02 -14.08
C MET A 33 10.94 9.76 -15.60
N ASN A 34 10.05 8.89 -16.06
CA ASN A 34 10.03 8.44 -17.46
C ASN A 34 8.97 9.13 -18.32
N TYR A 35 7.92 9.65 -17.68
CA TYR A 35 6.75 10.24 -18.33
C TYR A 35 6.28 11.51 -17.60
N PRO A 36 7.16 12.52 -17.42
CA PRO A 36 6.84 13.73 -16.65
C PRO A 36 5.64 14.51 -17.20
N ASP A 37 5.34 14.37 -18.49
CA ASP A 37 4.19 15.01 -19.13
C ASP A 37 2.84 14.33 -18.82
N GLN A 38 2.84 13.16 -18.17
CA GLN A 38 1.61 12.48 -17.72
C GLN A 38 1.14 13.00 -16.36
N GLY A 39 0.89 14.31 -16.29
CA GLY A 39 0.45 14.99 -15.07
C GLY A 39 -0.81 14.38 -14.45
N ASP A 40 -1.77 13.96 -15.27
CA ASP A 40 -3.00 13.32 -14.77
C ASP A 40 -2.74 11.95 -14.16
N ALA A 41 -1.86 11.13 -14.74
CA ALA A 41 -1.50 9.82 -14.20
C ALA A 41 -0.75 9.95 -12.87
N ILE A 42 0.16 10.93 -12.78
CA ILE A 42 0.90 11.26 -11.55
C ILE A 42 -0.07 11.75 -10.48
N LYS A 43 -1.04 12.61 -10.84
CA LYS A 43 -2.07 13.10 -9.92
C LYS A 43 -2.93 11.96 -9.38
N MET A 44 -3.43 11.08 -10.25
CA MET A 44 -4.23 9.92 -9.83
C MET A 44 -3.45 8.96 -8.93
N GLN A 45 -2.16 8.73 -9.21
CA GLN A 45 -1.28 7.94 -8.33
C GLN A 45 -1.13 8.56 -6.94
N ARG A 46 -0.98 9.89 -6.87
CA ARG A 46 -0.92 10.62 -5.61
C ARG A 46 -2.22 10.47 -4.82
N GLU A 47 -3.36 10.68 -5.47
CA GLU A 47 -4.68 10.52 -4.86
C GLU A 47 -4.89 9.08 -4.34
N ALA A 48 -4.51 8.07 -5.12
CA ALA A 48 -4.55 6.67 -4.67
C ALA A 48 -3.66 6.41 -3.45
N GLY A 49 -2.45 6.99 -3.42
CA GLY A 49 -1.53 6.87 -2.27
C GLY A 49 -2.09 7.52 -1.01
N ASP A 50 -2.72 8.69 -1.13
CA ASP A 50 -3.31 9.41 -0.01
C ASP A 50 -4.53 8.64 0.57
N LEU A 51 -5.33 7.99 -0.28
CA LEU A 51 -6.43 7.12 0.17
C LEU A 51 -5.92 5.93 0.99
N VAL A 52 -4.89 5.23 0.50
CA VAL A 52 -4.29 4.10 1.24
C VAL A 52 -3.66 4.57 2.55
N TRP A 53 -2.98 5.73 2.53
CA TRP A 53 -2.41 6.31 3.74
C TRP A 53 -3.48 6.63 4.80
N ASN A 54 -4.59 7.24 4.40
CA ASN A 54 -5.70 7.55 5.31
C ASN A 54 -6.29 6.27 5.95
N GLU A 55 -6.42 5.18 5.19
CA GLU A 55 -6.92 3.92 5.74
C GLU A 55 -5.91 3.25 6.69
N ILE A 56 -4.60 3.32 6.40
CA ILE A 56 -3.55 2.89 7.32
C ILE A 56 -3.67 3.64 8.65
N GLN A 57 -3.80 4.97 8.59
CA GLN A 57 -3.95 5.79 9.79
C GLN A 57 -5.21 5.43 10.58
N ARG A 58 -6.33 5.19 9.89
CA ARG A 58 -7.58 4.78 10.53
C ARG A 58 -7.46 3.43 11.23
N LEU A 59 -6.80 2.44 10.62
CA LEU A 59 -6.59 1.13 11.23
C LEU A 59 -5.59 1.17 12.39
N GLN A 60 -4.52 1.96 12.28
CA GLN A 60 -3.57 2.17 13.38
C GLN A 60 -4.22 2.83 14.60
N GLN A 61 -5.22 3.69 14.40
CA GLN A 61 -6.00 4.27 15.50
C GLN A 61 -6.96 3.26 16.13
N GLN A 62 -7.49 2.31 15.35
CA GLN A 62 -8.36 1.25 15.87
C GLN A 62 -7.57 0.21 16.69
N GLU A 63 -6.34 -0.12 16.30
CA GLU A 63 -5.51 -1.06 17.08
C GLU A 63 -5.02 -0.49 18.43
N GLN A 64 -5.09 0.83 18.63
CA GLN A 64 -4.70 1.50 19.87
C GLN A 64 -5.84 1.69 20.87
N GLN A 65 -7.08 1.31 20.55
CA GLN A 65 -8.23 1.32 21.47
C GLN A 65 -8.51 -0.08 22.03
#